data_AF-A0A966Q9P6-F1
#
_entry.id   AF-A0A966Q9P6-F1
#
_cell.length_a   1.000
_cell.length_b   1.000
_cell.length_c   1.000
_cell.angle_alpha   90.00
_cell.angle_beta   90.00
_cell.angle_gamma   90.00
#
_symmetry.space_group_name_H-M   'P 1'
#
loop_
_entity.id
_entity.type
_entity.pdbx_description
1 polymer ?
#
loop_
_entity_poly.entity_id
_entity_poly.type
_entity_poly.pdbx_seq_one_letter_code
_entity_poly.pdbx_strand_id
1 'polypeptide(L)'
;MIAMPMAGMAAPGLCVGPVCADEIQRSSLTPWQLKLRLSDQRGQRERVVVDCRDGVVSPLEGQVERGYAQAVARRACRLVAAA
;
A
#
# COMPACT_ATOMS: atom_id res chain seq x y z
N MET A 1 -19.99 -22.22 -22.67
CA MET A 1 -19.74 -20.81 -22.31
C MET A 1 -18.56 -20.79 -21.37
N ILE A 2 -17.41 -20.29 -21.82
CA ILE A 2 -16.20 -20.18 -20.98
C ILE A 2 -16.36 -18.89 -20.17
N ALA A 3 -16.49 -19.01 -18.85
CA ALA A 3 -16.51 -17.87 -17.94
C ALA A 3 -15.12 -17.23 -17.96
N MET A 4 -14.97 -16.12 -18.67
CA MET A 4 -13.79 -15.25 -18.53
C MET A 4 -13.76 -14.74 -17.09
N PRO A 5 -12.65 -14.93 -16.35
CA PRO A 5 -12.55 -14.35 -15.02
C PRO A 5 -12.61 -12.84 -15.17
N MET A 6 -13.67 -12.21 -14.64
CA MET A 6 -13.68 -10.76 -14.47
C MET A 6 -12.50 -10.45 -13.56
N ALA A 7 -11.46 -9.83 -14.12
CA ALA A 7 -10.41 -9.22 -13.33
C ALA A 7 -11.12 -8.26 -12.38
N GLY A 8 -11.23 -8.65 -11.12
CA GLY A 8 -11.80 -7.80 -10.09
C GLY A 8 -11.10 -6.46 -10.17
N MET A 9 -11.87 -5.39 -10.35
CA MET A 9 -11.40 -4.03 -10.17
C MET A 9 -10.93 -3.92 -8.72
N ALA A 10 -9.65 -4.26 -8.47
CA ALA A 10 -9.01 -3.90 -7.22
C ALA A 10 -9.19 -2.38 -7.09
N ALA A 11 -9.80 -1.96 -5.97
CA ALA A 11 -9.95 -0.54 -5.62
C ALA A 11 -8.64 0.18 -5.96
N PRO A 12 -8.68 1.40 -6.55
CA PRO A 12 -7.57 2.02 -7.27
C PRO A 12 -6.26 1.84 -6.50
N GLY A 13 -5.56 0.76 -6.85
CA GLY A 13 -4.44 0.31 -6.06
C GLY A 13 -3.36 1.34 -6.24
N LEU A 14 -2.79 1.83 -5.14
CA LEU A 14 -1.74 2.82 -5.27
C LEU A 14 -0.45 2.14 -5.70
N CYS A 15 -0.22 2.14 -7.00
CA CYS A 15 0.97 1.53 -7.60
C CYS A 15 2.10 2.54 -7.75
N VAL A 16 3.30 2.12 -7.34
CA VAL A 16 4.55 2.81 -7.62
C VAL A 16 5.58 1.78 -8.09
N GLY A 17 5.88 1.79 -9.39
CA GLY A 17 6.75 0.80 -10.01
C GLY A 17 6.13 -0.61 -9.94
N PRO A 18 6.89 -1.63 -9.51
CA PRO A 18 6.46 -3.03 -9.46
C PRO A 18 5.55 -3.35 -8.25
N VAL A 19 5.39 -2.42 -7.31
CA VAL A 19 4.64 -2.59 -6.06
C VAL A 19 3.35 -1.77 -6.08
N CYS A 20 2.26 -2.39 -5.63
CA CYS A 20 0.94 -1.76 -5.49
C CYS A 20 0.41 -1.89 -4.06
N ALA A 21 -0.20 -0.83 -3.52
CA ALA A 21 -1.05 -0.93 -2.34
C ALA A 21 -2.48 -1.30 -2.76
N ASP A 22 -2.90 -2.49 -2.39
CA ASP A 22 -4.22 -3.06 -2.69
C ASP A 22 -5.28 -2.63 -1.67
N GLU A 23 -4.86 -2.28 -0.46
CA GLU A 23 -5.74 -1.80 0.61
C GLU A 23 -5.06 -0.65 1.35
N ILE A 24 -5.79 0.44 1.55
CA ILE A 24 -5.33 1.63 2.29
C ILE A 24 -6.35 1.90 3.38
N GLN A 25 -5.96 1.69 4.64
CA GLN A 25 -6.83 1.88 5.78
C GLN A 25 -6.23 2.93 6.73
N ARG A 26 -6.99 3.98 7.02
CA ARG A 26 -6.62 4.97 8.04
C ARG A 26 -6.89 4.38 9.43
N SER A 27 -5.94 4.55 10.34
CA SER A 27 -6.09 4.08 11.72
C SER A 27 -7.05 4.99 12.49
N SER A 28 -8.04 4.42 13.18
CA SER A 28 -9.03 5.18 13.96
C SER A 28 -8.46 5.76 15.25
N LEU A 29 -7.38 5.18 15.78
CA LEU A 29 -6.71 5.63 17.01
C LEU A 29 -5.62 6.67 16.72
N THR A 30 -4.96 6.53 15.57
CA THR A 30 -3.77 7.29 15.19
C THR A 30 -4.01 7.87 13.80
N PRO A 31 -4.57 9.09 13.68
CA PRO A 31 -5.05 9.62 12.38
C PRO A 31 -3.94 9.81 11.34
N TRP A 32 -2.68 9.91 11.79
CA TRP A 32 -1.49 9.98 10.95
C TRP A 32 -0.92 8.62 10.55
N GLN A 33 -1.40 7.51 11.12
CA GLN A 33 -0.98 6.17 10.73
C GLN A 33 -1.90 5.59 9.67
N LEU A 34 -1.31 5.03 8.63
CA LEU A 34 -2.02 4.28 7.60
C LEU A 34 -1.53 2.84 7.60
N LYS A 35 -2.46 1.90 7.49
CA LYS A 35 -2.18 0.51 7.22
C LYS A 35 -2.32 0.29 5.72
N LEU A 36 -1.29 -0.23 5.09
CA LEU A 36 -1.23 -0.49 3.67
C LEU A 36 -1.02 -1.99 3.44
N ARG A 37 -1.76 -2.59 2.51
CA ARG A 37 -1.48 -3.93 2.00
C ARG A 37 -0.73 -3.82 0.68
N LEU A 38 0.58 -4.04 0.72
CA LEU A 38 1.45 -4.03 -0.45
C LEU A 38 1.43 -5.38 -1.15
N SER A 39 1.50 -5.36 -2.47
CA SER A 39 1.69 -6.52 -3.34
C SER A 39 2.69 -6.16 -4.42
N ASP A 40 3.71 -6.99 -4.60
CA ASP A 40 4.70 -6.85 -5.68
C ASP A 40 4.38 -7.80 -6.85
N GLN A 41 4.90 -7.50 -8.04
CA GLN A 41 4.76 -8.33 -9.24
C GLN A 41 5.32 -9.76 -9.09
N ARG A 42 6.19 -10.01 -8.11
CA ARG A 42 6.67 -11.35 -7.75
C ARG A 42 5.65 -12.17 -6.94
N GLY A 43 4.46 -11.62 -6.68
CA GLY A 43 3.41 -12.24 -5.86
C GLY A 43 3.66 -12.13 -4.35
N GLN A 44 4.67 -11.37 -3.93
CA GLN A 44 4.93 -11.09 -2.52
C GLN A 44 3.86 -10.14 -1.99
N ARG A 45 3.33 -10.43 -0.81
CA ARG A 45 2.27 -9.64 -0.18
C ARG A 45 2.63 -9.33 1.24
N GLU A 46 2.46 -8.07 1.62
CA GLU A 46 2.84 -7.62 2.94
C GLU A 46 1.91 -6.55 3.47
N ARG A 47 1.66 -6.58 4.77
CA ARG A 47 0.99 -5.49 5.47
C ARG A 47 2.02 -4.62 6.15
N VAL A 48 2.01 -3.34 5.82
CA VAL A 48 2.86 -2.34 6.45
C VAL A 48 2.01 -1.28 7.12
N VAL A 49 2.56 -0.69 8.17
CA VAL A 49 2.02 0.50 8.81
C VAL A 49 2.97 1.64 8.48
N VAL A 50 2.46 2.73 7.93
CA VAL A 50 3.22 3.96 7.74
C VAL A 50 2.78 5.02 8.74
N ASP A 51 3.74 5.68 9.38
CA ASP A 51 3.50 6.94 10.09
C ASP A 51 3.73 8.10 9.10
N CYS A 52 2.66 8.79 8.72
CA CYS A 52 2.72 9.86 7.72
C CYS A 52 3.40 11.15 8.22
N ARG A 53 3.72 11.28 9.52
CA ARG A 53 4.45 12.44 10.05
C ARG A 53 5.93 12.34 9.70
N ASP A 54 6.49 11.16 9.86
CA ASP A 54 7.91 10.89 9.62
C ASP A 54 8.16 10.18 8.27
N GLY A 55 7.12 9.61 7.68
CA GLY A 55 7.21 8.81 6.45
C GLY A 55 7.80 7.41 6.66
N VAL A 56 7.87 6.96 7.93
CA VAL A 56 8.46 5.68 8.32
C VAL A 56 7.49 4.54 8.05
N VAL A 57 7.98 3.51 7.38
CA VAL A 57 7.26 2.27 7.09
C VAL A 57 7.73 1.18 8.05
N SER A 58 6.76 0.53 8.70
CA SER A 58 6.96 -0.58 9.62
C SER A 58 6.24 -1.83 9.10
N PRO A 59 6.86 -3.02 9.13
CA PRO A 59 8.24 -3.27 9.57
C PRO A 59 9.29 -2.68 8.62
N LEU A 60 10.49 -2.42 9.17
CA LEU A 60 11.63 -1.86 8.43
C LEU A 60 12.20 -2.83 7.39
N GLU A 61 11.98 -4.12 7.57
CA GLU A 61 12.35 -5.18 6.64
C GLU A 61 11.14 -6.06 6.35
N GLY A 62 11.13 -6.64 5.15
CA GLY A 62 10.09 -7.56 4.75
C GLY A 62 10.21 -7.98 3.29
N GLN A 63 9.22 -8.71 2.79
CA GLN A 63 9.28 -9.38 1.48
C GLN A 63 9.22 -8.42 0.30
N VAL A 64 8.54 -7.29 0.48
CA VAL A 64 8.49 -6.21 -0.52
C VAL A 64 9.78 -5.37 -0.43
N GLU A 65 10.26 -4.86 -1.56
CA GLU A 65 11.42 -3.98 -1.57
C GLU A 65 11.07 -2.64 -0.88
N ARG A 66 11.92 -2.19 0.06
CA ARG A 66 11.58 -1.09 0.96
C ARG A 66 11.55 0.28 0.29
N GLY A 67 12.37 0.51 -0.72
CA GLY A 67 12.36 1.70 -1.54
C GLY A 67 11.00 1.90 -2.19
N TYR A 68 10.48 0.87 -2.86
CA TYR A 68 9.12 0.90 -3.41
C TYR A 68 8.05 0.99 -2.32
N ALA A 69 8.17 0.26 -1.20
CA ALA A 69 7.22 0.37 -0.08
C ALA A 69 7.14 1.81 0.47
N GLN A 70 8.28 2.48 0.65
CA GLN A 70 8.33 3.89 1.07
C GLN A 70 7.73 4.82 0.02
N ALA A 71 8.00 4.59 -1.27
CA ALA A 71 7.46 5.41 -2.34
C ALA A 71 5.93 5.32 -2.42
N VAL A 72 5.37 4.10 -2.31
CA VAL A 72 3.92 3.87 -2.19
C VAL A 72 3.38 4.55 -0.94
N ALA A 73 4.04 4.39 0.21
CA ALA A 73 3.59 4.94 1.47
C ALA A 73 3.56 6.48 1.47
N ARG A 74 4.60 7.14 0.95
CA ARG A 74 4.62 8.61 0.77
C ARG A 74 3.48 9.09 -0.10
N ARG A 75 3.19 8.38 -1.19
CA ARG A 75 2.09 8.73 -2.08
C ARG A 75 0.73 8.51 -1.41
N ALA A 76 0.57 7.44 -0.61
CA ALA A 76 -0.64 7.17 0.16
C ALA A 76 -0.88 8.27 1.19
N CYS A 77 0.15 8.66 1.94
CA CYS A 77 0.07 9.76 2.91
C CYS A 77 -0.37 11.08 2.25
N ARG A 78 0.13 11.40 1.05
CA ARG A 78 -0.31 12.60 0.30
C ARG A 78 -1.78 12.52 -0.11
N LEU A 79 -2.23 11.37 -0.61
CA LEU A 79 -3.63 11.20 -1.02
C LEU A 79 -4.58 11.33 0.18
N VAL A 80 -4.19 10.76 1.31
CA VAL A 80 -4.99 10.80 2.53
C VAL A 80 -4.94 12.17 3.21
N ALA A 81 -3.90 12.98 2.99
CA ALA A 81 -3.84 14.36 3.45
C ALA A 81 -4.62 15.34 2.54
N ALA A 82 -4.81 14.99 1.27
CA ALA A 82 -5.56 15.80 0.29
C ALA A 82 -7.06 15.49 0.26
N ALA A 83 -7.50 14.41 0.93
CA ALA A 83 -8.89 13.96 1.03
C ALA A 83 -9.48 14.30 2.40
#